data_AF-A0A3L8Q2N0-F1
#
_entry.id   AF-A0A3L8Q2N0-F1
#
_cell.length_a   1.000
_cell.length_b   1.000
_cell.length_c   1.000
_cell.angle_alpha   90.00
_cell.angle_beta   90.00
_cell.angle_gamma   90.00
#
_symmetry.space_group_name_H-M   'P 1'
#
loop_
_entity.id
_entity.type
_entity.pdbx_description
1 polymer ?
#
loop_
_entity_poly.entity_id
_entity_poly.type
_entity_poly.pdbx_seq_one_letter_code
_entity_poly.pdbx_strand_id
1 'polypeptide(L)'
;MSDGHPRCVHLKMSIKSPSCADLHCPKDTSCRMINGHPRCVHLKPSCDNIRCQKDTSCQMTDGWPRCVHTKVSIKSPSCADLHCPKDTSCQMIDGWPRCVHHPPSCQDVQCPKHTSCRMSGGQPRCVHTKMSIKSPSCADLHCPKDTSCQMTDGHPRCVHNRPSCDNIRCQKDTTCQVIDGWPRCVHTKMSPRPPSCSDLQCPKDTSCRMINGWPRCVHHLPTCQDLQCPKDTSCRMSGGQPRCVHLK
;
A
#
# COMPACT_ATOMS: atom_id res chain seq x y z
N MET A 1 119.73 82.47 -38.24
CA MET A 1 118.67 81.94 -39.11
C MET A 1 118.70 80.44 -38.95
N SER A 2 117.60 79.88 -38.45
CA SER A 2 117.53 78.56 -37.82
C SER A 2 116.57 77.68 -38.63
N ASP A 3 117.07 76.65 -39.30
CA ASP A 3 116.24 75.67 -40.02
C ASP A 3 116.11 74.37 -39.22
N GLY A 4 114.98 74.26 -38.51
CA GLY A 4 114.60 73.12 -37.68
C GLY A 4 113.92 72.01 -38.50
N HIS A 5 114.42 70.79 -38.35
CA HIS A 5 113.84 69.58 -38.93
C HIS A 5 112.59 69.13 -38.15
N PRO A 6 111.48 68.74 -38.81
CA PRO A 6 110.32 68.19 -38.11
C PRO A 6 110.56 66.74 -37.68
N ARG A 7 110.27 66.45 -36.41
CA ARG A 7 110.28 65.09 -35.82
C ARG A 7 108.88 64.49 -35.86
N CYS A 8 108.74 63.26 -36.35
CA CYS A 8 107.48 62.51 -36.28
C CYS A 8 107.19 62.10 -34.82
N VAL A 9 105.95 62.33 -34.36
CA VAL A 9 105.44 61.84 -33.08
C VAL A 9 104.58 60.59 -33.31
N HIS A 10 104.83 59.56 -32.52
CA HIS A 10 104.11 58.29 -32.57
C HIS A 10 102.63 58.50 -32.16
N LEU A 11 101.68 58.38 -33.08
CA LEU A 11 100.27 58.28 -32.72
C LEU A 11 100.05 56.88 -32.12
N LYS A 12 99.84 56.81 -30.80
CA LYS A 12 99.27 55.61 -30.16
C LYS A 12 97.85 55.44 -30.68
N MET A 13 97.68 54.68 -31.76
CA MET A 13 96.37 54.15 -32.12
C MET A 13 96.02 53.03 -31.13
N SER A 14 95.07 53.32 -30.24
CA SER A 14 94.41 52.32 -29.43
C SER A 14 93.63 51.38 -30.34
N ILE A 15 94.25 50.26 -30.72
CA ILE A 15 93.58 49.17 -31.46
C ILE A 15 92.48 48.64 -30.54
N LYS A 16 91.24 49.10 -30.73
CA LYS A 16 90.08 48.53 -30.04
C LYS A 16 89.98 47.06 -30.45
N SER A 17 89.99 46.17 -29.46
CA SER A 17 89.80 44.74 -29.69
C SER A 17 88.46 44.53 -30.42
N PRO A 18 88.42 43.79 -31.54
CA PRO A 18 87.18 43.57 -32.27
C PRO A 18 86.16 42.86 -31.37
N SER A 19 84.96 43.41 -31.28
CA SER A 19 83.90 42.92 -30.40
C SER A 19 82.63 42.60 -31.19
N CYS A 20 81.70 41.85 -30.58
CA CYS A 20 80.40 41.60 -31.21
C CYS A 20 79.54 42.86 -31.38
N ALA A 21 79.89 43.99 -30.76
CA ALA A 21 79.21 45.26 -30.98
C ALA A 21 79.48 45.82 -32.39
N ASP A 22 80.57 45.39 -33.03
CA ASP A 22 81.03 45.89 -34.32
C ASP A 22 80.66 44.95 -35.50
N LEU A 23 80.00 43.81 -35.22
CA LEU A 23 79.72 42.77 -36.20
C LEU A 23 78.21 42.59 -36.43
N HIS A 24 77.72 42.97 -37.62
CA HIS A 24 76.36 42.67 -38.04
C HIS A 24 76.28 41.25 -38.63
N CYS A 25 75.62 40.36 -37.89
CA CYS A 25 75.40 38.99 -38.32
C CYS A 25 74.14 38.87 -39.21
N PRO A 26 74.17 38.03 -40.27
CA PRO A 26 73.01 37.77 -41.12
C PRO A 26 71.88 37.08 -40.33
N LYS A 27 70.68 37.09 -40.90
CA LYS A 27 69.49 36.47 -40.30
C LYS A 27 69.78 35.02 -39.88
N ASP A 28 69.27 34.61 -38.71
CA ASP A 28 69.45 33.27 -38.12
C ASP A 28 70.89 32.92 -37.70
N THR A 29 71.74 33.92 -37.50
CA THR A 29 73.05 33.81 -36.84
C THR A 29 73.17 34.80 -35.69
N SER A 30 73.98 34.47 -34.69
CA SER A 30 74.28 35.35 -33.55
C SER A 30 75.78 35.50 -33.37
N CYS A 31 76.25 36.68 -32.97
CA CYS A 31 77.67 36.91 -32.74
C CYS A 31 78.13 36.27 -31.44
N ARG A 32 79.20 35.48 -31.50
CA ARG A 32 79.85 34.88 -30.33
C ARG A 32 81.36 35.07 -30.42
N MET A 33 81.99 35.39 -29.29
CA MET A 33 83.46 35.45 -29.19
C MET A 33 84.04 34.03 -29.17
N ILE A 34 84.87 33.69 -30.16
CA ILE A 34 85.57 32.40 -30.27
C ILE A 34 87.06 32.68 -30.46
N ASN A 35 87.90 32.17 -29.57
CA ASN A 35 89.36 32.38 -29.59
C ASN A 35 89.75 33.87 -29.70
N GLY A 36 89.09 34.73 -28.91
CA GLY A 36 89.35 36.17 -28.89
C GLY A 36 88.83 36.97 -30.09
N HIS A 37 88.09 36.35 -31.02
CA HIS A 37 87.55 37.01 -32.21
C HIS A 37 86.02 36.85 -32.32
N PRO A 38 85.28 37.90 -32.72
CA PRO A 38 83.84 37.81 -32.92
C PRO A 38 83.54 36.99 -34.19
N ARG A 39 82.65 36.01 -34.09
CA ARG A 39 82.18 35.18 -35.22
C ARG A 39 80.66 35.06 -35.19
N CYS A 40 80.03 35.13 -36.36
CA CYS A 40 78.62 34.78 -36.51
C CYS A 40 78.47 33.26 -36.50
N VAL A 41 77.74 32.74 -35.53
CA VAL A 41 77.41 31.31 -35.45
C VAL A 41 75.93 31.12 -35.71
N HIS A 42 75.56 30.03 -36.39
CA HIS A 42 74.15 29.71 -36.58
C HIS A 42 73.44 29.52 -35.25
N LEU A 43 72.30 30.19 -35.11
CA LEU A 43 71.38 29.93 -34.02
C LEU A 43 70.95 28.45 -34.15
N LYS A 44 71.05 27.69 -33.06
CA LYS A 44 70.52 26.31 -33.06
C LYS A 44 69.04 26.37 -33.46
N PRO A 45 68.59 25.53 -34.41
CA PRO A 45 67.20 25.52 -34.81
C PRO A 45 66.33 25.22 -33.57
N SER A 46 65.38 26.11 -33.27
CA SER A 46 64.51 26.04 -32.08
C SER A 46 63.08 26.45 -32.45
N CYS A 47 62.14 26.17 -31.55
CA CYS A 47 60.74 26.54 -31.70
C CYS A 47 60.43 27.99 -31.32
N ASP A 48 61.41 28.79 -30.88
CA ASP A 48 61.17 30.10 -30.24
C ASP A 48 60.52 31.13 -31.17
N ASN A 49 60.69 30.99 -32.49
CA ASN A 49 60.16 31.91 -33.50
C ASN A 49 59.18 31.26 -34.48
N ILE A 50 58.74 30.02 -34.23
CA ILE A 50 57.85 29.30 -35.15
C ILE A 50 56.40 29.46 -34.68
N ARG A 51 55.60 30.12 -35.52
CA ARG A 51 54.16 30.24 -35.33
C ARG A 51 53.46 29.12 -36.10
N CYS A 52 52.93 28.16 -35.37
CA CYS A 52 52.13 27.07 -35.91
C CYS A 52 50.66 27.49 -36.08
N GLN A 53 49.95 26.84 -37.02
CA GLN A 53 48.52 27.05 -37.25
C GLN A 53 47.69 26.54 -36.06
N LYS A 54 46.41 26.92 -36.00
CA LYS A 54 45.49 26.46 -34.94
C LYS A 54 45.51 24.93 -34.83
N ASP A 55 45.52 24.40 -33.61
CA ASP A 55 45.56 22.96 -33.28
C ASP A 55 46.87 22.22 -33.65
N THR A 56 47.95 22.97 -33.88
CA THR A 56 49.32 22.44 -34.02
C THR A 56 50.27 23.10 -33.03
N SER A 57 51.28 22.37 -32.57
CA SER A 57 52.35 22.89 -31.70
C SER A 57 53.72 22.61 -32.30
N CYS A 58 54.69 23.51 -32.06
CA CYS A 58 56.05 23.32 -32.53
C CYS A 58 56.77 22.31 -31.63
N GLN A 59 57.33 21.27 -32.25
CA GLN A 59 58.13 20.24 -31.57
C GLN A 59 59.43 20.00 -32.33
N MET A 60 60.52 19.74 -31.60
CA MET A 60 61.79 19.31 -32.18
C MET A 60 61.68 17.84 -32.61
N THR A 61 61.80 17.57 -33.90
CA THR A 61 61.77 16.22 -34.50
C THR A 61 63.00 16.06 -35.40
N ASP A 62 63.80 15.02 -35.17
CA ASP A 62 65.07 14.77 -35.88
C ASP A 62 66.04 15.97 -35.90
N GLY A 63 66.06 16.73 -34.80
CA GLY A 63 66.92 17.93 -34.68
C GLY A 63 66.38 19.18 -35.38
N TRP A 64 65.18 19.13 -35.97
CA TRP A 64 64.53 20.25 -36.66
C TRP A 64 63.16 20.57 -36.04
N PRO A 65 62.81 21.86 -35.90
CA PRO A 65 61.49 22.24 -35.40
C PRO A 65 60.43 22.00 -36.48
N ARG A 66 59.35 21.29 -36.11
CA ARG A 66 58.20 21.02 -36.97
C ARG A 66 56.90 21.32 -36.22
N CYS A 67 55.92 21.86 -36.93
CA CYS A 67 54.55 21.97 -36.41
C CYS A 67 53.87 20.62 -36.53
N VAL A 68 53.59 19.99 -35.39
CA VAL A 68 52.86 18.73 -35.32
C VAL A 68 51.46 18.98 -34.80
N HIS A 69 50.49 18.18 -35.24
CA HIS A 69 49.15 18.24 -34.64
C HIS A 69 49.28 17.95 -33.15
N THR A 70 48.88 18.92 -32.33
CA THR A 70 48.54 18.59 -30.95
C THR A 70 47.42 17.59 -31.07
N LYS A 71 47.66 16.34 -30.64
CA LYS A 71 46.60 15.37 -30.45
C LYS A 71 45.72 15.95 -29.34
N VAL A 72 44.83 16.87 -29.71
CA VAL A 72 43.61 17.14 -28.96
C VAL A 72 43.01 15.75 -28.88
N SER A 73 43.05 15.20 -27.66
CA SER A 73 42.43 13.94 -27.32
C SER A 73 41.17 13.83 -28.15
N ILE A 74 41.08 12.81 -29.01
CA ILE A 74 39.82 12.48 -29.68
C ILE A 74 38.88 12.23 -28.51
N LYS A 75 38.20 13.28 -28.03
CA LYS A 75 37.22 13.16 -26.98
C LYS A 75 36.25 12.17 -27.55
N SER A 76 36.14 11.01 -26.91
CA SER A 76 35.15 10.02 -27.29
C SER A 76 33.83 10.76 -27.46
N PRO A 77 33.18 10.64 -28.63
CA PRO A 77 31.96 11.38 -28.89
C PRO A 77 31.01 11.11 -27.74
N SER A 78 30.46 12.18 -27.18
CA SER A 78 29.66 12.11 -25.97
C SER A 78 28.26 12.63 -26.25
N CYS A 79 27.33 12.39 -25.33
CA CYS A 79 26.00 12.99 -25.43
C CYS A 79 25.99 14.53 -25.38
N ALA A 80 27.10 15.17 -25.00
CA ALA A 80 27.24 16.62 -25.09
C ALA A 80 27.35 17.11 -26.55
N ASP A 81 27.78 16.24 -27.46
CA ASP A 81 28.04 16.56 -28.86
C ASP A 81 26.87 16.15 -29.78
N LEU A 82 25.86 15.45 -29.26
CA LEU A 82 24.74 14.87 -30.02
C LEU A 82 23.41 15.57 -29.68
N HIS A 83 22.79 16.20 -30.68
CA HIS A 83 21.43 16.76 -30.54
C HIS A 83 20.39 15.75 -31.00
N CYS A 84 19.56 15.29 -30.07
CA CYS A 84 18.54 14.28 -30.34
C CYS A 84 17.21 14.94 -30.75
N PRO A 85 16.45 14.33 -31.70
CA PRO A 85 15.14 14.79 -32.08
C PRO A 85 14.15 14.73 -30.91
N LYS A 86 13.01 15.42 -31.03
CA LYS A 86 11.96 15.48 -30.01
C LYS A 86 11.56 14.06 -29.56
N ASP A 87 11.36 13.89 -28.26
CA ASP A 87 10.96 12.63 -27.61
C ASP A 87 12.03 11.50 -27.61
N THR A 88 13.29 11.85 -27.88
CA THR A 88 14.46 10.96 -27.70
C THR A 88 15.49 11.56 -26.76
N SER A 89 16.21 10.73 -26.01
CA SER A 89 17.38 11.13 -25.21
C SER A 89 18.64 10.50 -25.74
N CYS A 90 19.77 11.20 -25.59
CA CYS A 90 21.06 10.59 -25.81
C CYS A 90 21.43 9.65 -24.64
N GLN A 91 21.83 8.43 -24.98
CA GLN A 91 22.45 7.46 -24.06
C GLN A 91 23.75 6.92 -24.65
N MET A 92 24.72 6.60 -23.79
CA MET A 92 25.96 5.94 -24.20
C MET A 92 25.72 4.42 -24.28
N ILE A 93 25.80 3.86 -25.48
CA ILE A 93 25.62 2.42 -25.75
C ILE A 93 26.88 1.92 -26.45
N ASP A 94 27.53 0.91 -25.87
CA ASP A 94 28.78 0.33 -26.38
C ASP A 94 29.91 1.36 -26.61
N GLY A 95 29.97 2.39 -25.76
CA GLY A 95 30.96 3.46 -25.85
C GLY A 95 30.64 4.55 -26.88
N TRP A 96 29.44 4.53 -27.49
CA TRP A 96 28.99 5.51 -28.48
C TRP A 96 27.66 6.19 -28.08
N PRO A 97 27.50 7.50 -28.31
CA PRO A 97 26.26 8.21 -28.02
C PRO A 97 25.20 7.86 -29.05
N ARG A 98 24.01 7.46 -28.60
CA ARG A 98 22.86 7.12 -29.44
C ARG A 98 21.60 7.82 -28.93
N CYS A 99 20.78 8.35 -29.83
CA CYS A 99 19.44 8.82 -29.49
C CYS A 99 18.51 7.62 -29.36
N VAL A 100 17.93 7.44 -28.18
CA VAL A 100 16.95 6.39 -27.91
C VAL A 100 15.61 7.02 -27.57
N HIS A 101 14.55 6.39 -28.03
CA HIS A 101 13.21 6.73 -27.58
C HIS A 101 13.05 6.31 -26.12
N HIS A 102 12.58 7.22 -25.29
CA HIS A 102 12.11 6.84 -23.97
C HIS A 102 10.89 5.92 -24.17
N PRO A 103 10.77 4.84 -23.40
CA PRO A 103 9.53 4.10 -23.33
C PRO A 103 8.40 5.09 -23.01
N PRO A 104 7.28 5.07 -23.75
CA PRO A 104 6.17 5.97 -23.46
C PRO A 104 5.76 5.81 -22.00
N SER A 105 5.49 6.92 -21.32
CA SER A 105 5.11 6.96 -19.92
C SER A 105 3.68 7.47 -19.76
N CYS A 106 3.15 7.44 -18.54
CA CYS A 106 1.84 8.03 -18.28
C CYS A 106 1.80 9.56 -18.38
N GLN A 107 2.95 10.24 -18.48
CA GLN A 107 3.01 11.68 -18.76
C GLN A 107 2.68 11.97 -20.22
N ASP A 108 2.93 11.01 -21.11
CA ASP A 108 2.77 11.13 -22.56
C ASP A 108 1.38 10.73 -23.06
N VAL A 109 0.50 10.28 -22.15
CA VAL A 109 -0.81 9.72 -22.50
C VAL A 109 -1.94 10.52 -21.85
N GLN A 110 -2.79 11.14 -22.68
CA GLN A 110 -4.06 11.70 -22.22
C GLN A 110 -5.14 10.62 -22.20
N CYS A 111 -5.62 10.31 -21.00
CA CYS A 111 -6.70 9.33 -20.81
C CYS A 111 -8.10 9.98 -20.88
N PRO A 112 -9.11 9.32 -21.46
CA PRO A 112 -10.51 9.76 -21.45
C PRO A 112 -11.05 10.03 -20.04
N LYS A 113 -12.17 10.77 -19.93
CA LYS A 113 -12.85 11.02 -18.64
C LYS A 113 -13.14 9.69 -17.90
N HIS A 114 -12.94 9.67 -16.58
CA HIS A 114 -13.09 8.48 -15.72
C HIS A 114 -12.10 7.33 -15.98
N THR A 115 -11.00 7.61 -16.67
CA THR A 115 -9.85 6.71 -16.75
C THR A 115 -8.60 7.36 -16.17
N SER A 116 -7.67 6.55 -15.68
CA SER A 116 -6.37 7.00 -15.19
C SER A 116 -5.28 6.14 -15.82
N CYS A 117 -4.17 6.79 -16.18
CA CYS A 117 -3.05 6.07 -16.77
C CYS A 117 -2.33 5.24 -15.70
N ARG A 118 -2.04 3.98 -16.02
CA ARG A 118 -1.22 3.09 -15.20
C ARG A 118 -0.20 2.38 -16.08
N MET A 119 1.02 2.23 -15.57
CA MET A 119 2.04 1.41 -16.23
C MET A 119 1.70 -0.07 -16.05
N SER A 120 1.63 -0.82 -17.15
CA SER A 120 1.36 -2.27 -17.15
C SER A 120 2.16 -2.96 -18.25
N GLY A 121 3.02 -3.90 -17.88
CA GLY A 121 3.90 -4.60 -18.83
C GLY A 121 4.88 -3.67 -19.55
N GLY A 122 5.36 -2.62 -18.88
CA GLY A 122 6.29 -1.65 -19.46
C GLY A 122 5.65 -0.60 -20.39
N GLN A 123 4.32 -0.63 -20.57
CA GLN A 123 3.60 0.31 -21.42
C GLN A 123 2.49 1.03 -20.64
N PRO A 124 2.25 2.33 -20.89
CA PRO A 124 1.17 3.09 -20.27
C PRO A 124 -0.17 2.63 -20.84
N ARG A 125 -1.14 2.34 -19.95
CA ARG A 125 -2.51 2.00 -20.32
C ARG A 125 -3.51 2.83 -19.52
N CYS A 126 -4.52 3.36 -20.20
CA CYS A 126 -5.67 3.98 -19.53
C CYS A 126 -6.55 2.88 -18.96
N VAL A 127 -6.58 2.78 -17.64
CA VAL A 127 -7.51 1.89 -16.93
C VAL A 127 -8.67 2.73 -16.43
N HIS A 128 -9.87 2.17 -16.36
CA HIS A 128 -10.96 2.87 -15.67
C HIS A 128 -10.49 3.21 -14.27
N THR A 129 -10.60 4.49 -13.93
CA THR A 129 -10.65 4.91 -12.54
C THR A 129 -11.97 4.33 -12.07
N LYS A 130 -11.94 3.06 -11.64
CA LYS A 130 -12.88 2.62 -10.65
C LYS A 130 -12.70 3.65 -9.55
N MET A 131 -13.59 4.64 -9.48
CA MET A 131 -14.06 5.13 -8.19
C MET A 131 -14.00 3.89 -7.33
N SER A 132 -13.13 3.87 -6.30
CA SER A 132 -13.11 2.79 -5.33
C SER A 132 -14.55 2.34 -5.22
N ILE A 133 -14.84 1.13 -5.70
CA ILE A 133 -16.17 0.57 -5.49
C ILE A 133 -16.14 0.47 -3.98
N LYS A 134 -16.62 1.53 -3.30
CA LYS A 134 -16.94 1.50 -1.89
C LYS A 134 -17.78 0.26 -1.85
N SER A 135 -17.24 -0.78 -1.20
CA SER A 135 -17.95 -2.04 -1.06
C SER A 135 -19.35 -1.64 -0.65
N PRO A 136 -20.38 -2.03 -1.42
CA PRO A 136 -21.73 -1.55 -1.19
C PRO A 136 -22.03 -1.76 0.30
N SER A 137 -22.47 -0.72 0.98
CA SER A 137 -22.67 -0.74 2.41
C SER A 137 -24.15 -0.54 2.72
N CYS A 138 -24.55 -0.84 3.95
CA CYS A 138 -25.91 -0.54 4.39
C CYS A 138 -26.25 0.96 4.39
N ALA A 139 -25.26 1.85 4.29
CA ALA A 139 -25.52 3.28 4.10
C ALA A 139 -26.07 3.61 2.70
N ASP A 140 -25.81 2.73 1.72
CA ASP A 140 -26.19 2.93 0.32
C ASP A 140 -27.50 2.17 -0.04
N LEU A 141 -28.04 1.36 0.88
CA LEU A 141 -29.18 0.47 0.66
C LEU A 141 -30.41 0.91 1.46
N HIS A 142 -31.45 1.40 0.78
CA HIS A 142 -32.76 1.62 1.38
C HIS A 142 -33.57 0.32 1.42
N CYS A 143 -33.83 -0.18 2.62
CA CYS A 143 -34.64 -1.37 2.83
C CYS A 143 -36.14 -1.03 2.97
N PRO A 144 -37.04 -1.87 2.43
CA PRO A 144 -38.49 -1.70 2.58
C PRO A 144 -38.91 -1.80 4.06
N LYS A 145 -40.13 -1.34 4.35
CA LYS A 145 -40.71 -1.37 5.70
C LYS A 145 -40.65 -2.79 6.27
N ASP A 146 -40.34 -2.90 7.57
CA ASP A 146 -40.20 -4.17 8.32
C ASP A 146 -39.01 -5.06 7.93
N THR A 147 -38.05 -4.50 7.18
CA THR A 147 -36.75 -5.13 6.91
C THR A 147 -35.61 -4.23 7.40
N SER A 148 -34.47 -4.83 7.77
CA SER A 148 -33.25 -4.12 8.16
C SER A 148 -32.08 -4.53 7.28
N CYS A 149 -31.14 -3.62 7.04
CA CYS A 149 -29.95 -3.95 6.27
C CYS A 149 -28.93 -4.67 7.16
N GLN A 150 -28.43 -5.80 6.68
CA GLN A 150 -27.36 -6.55 7.30
C GLN A 150 -26.28 -6.89 6.26
N MET A 151 -25.01 -6.88 6.65
CA MET A 151 -23.92 -7.37 5.80
C MET A 151 -23.90 -8.90 5.83
N THR A 152 -24.05 -9.54 4.67
CA THR A 152 -23.99 -11.00 4.49
C THR A 152 -23.05 -11.31 3.32
N ASP A 153 -22.02 -12.14 3.54
CA ASP A 153 -21.02 -12.50 2.52
C ASP A 153 -20.37 -11.29 1.83
N GLY A 154 -20.05 -10.25 2.61
CA GLY A 154 -19.44 -9.03 2.11
C GLY A 154 -20.36 -8.11 1.30
N HIS A 155 -21.67 -8.39 1.25
CA HIS A 155 -22.66 -7.59 0.54
C HIS A 155 -23.83 -7.18 1.46
N PRO A 156 -24.40 -5.98 1.31
CA PRO A 156 -25.53 -5.53 2.12
C PRO A 156 -26.81 -6.19 1.58
N ARG A 157 -27.63 -6.76 2.49
CA ARG A 157 -28.91 -7.40 2.17
C ARG A 157 -29.99 -6.91 3.12
N CYS A 158 -31.21 -6.70 2.61
CA CYS A 158 -32.37 -6.44 3.45
C CYS A 158 -32.90 -7.78 3.99
N VAL A 159 -32.87 -7.93 5.30
CA VAL A 159 -33.40 -9.09 6.01
C VAL A 159 -34.69 -8.72 6.71
N HIS A 160 -35.66 -9.62 6.73
CA HIS A 160 -36.90 -9.40 7.47
C HIS A 160 -36.57 -9.31 8.95
N ASN A 161 -37.09 -8.28 9.62
CA ASN A 161 -36.99 -8.17 11.06
C ASN A 161 -37.65 -9.41 11.66
N ARG A 162 -36.93 -10.14 12.53
CA ARG A 162 -37.50 -11.32 13.20
C ARG A 162 -38.78 -10.89 13.92
N PRO A 163 -39.89 -11.63 13.76
CA PRO A 163 -41.11 -11.37 14.51
C PRO A 163 -40.79 -11.31 16.02
N SER A 164 -41.03 -10.16 16.64
CA SER A 164 -40.72 -9.91 18.06
C SER A 164 -41.97 -9.51 18.85
N CYS A 165 -41.84 -9.48 20.17
CA CYS A 165 -42.88 -9.06 21.08
C CYS A 165 -42.91 -7.53 21.32
N ASP A 166 -42.05 -6.75 20.66
CA ASP A 166 -41.84 -5.33 20.97
C ASP A 166 -43.09 -4.46 20.76
N ASN A 167 -43.97 -4.87 19.84
CA ASN A 167 -45.20 -4.14 19.50
C ASN A 167 -46.49 -4.89 19.86
N ILE A 168 -46.40 -6.00 20.62
CA ILE A 168 -47.58 -6.80 20.97
C ILE A 168 -48.07 -6.46 22.36
N ARG A 169 -49.27 -5.90 22.43
CA ARG A 169 -49.99 -5.66 23.69
C ARG A 169 -50.88 -6.86 24.00
N CYS A 170 -50.47 -7.66 24.97
CA CYS A 170 -51.24 -8.78 25.48
C CYS A 170 -52.26 -8.33 26.54
N GLN A 171 -53.38 -9.06 26.65
CA GLN A 171 -54.42 -8.79 27.66
C GLN A 171 -53.88 -9.04 29.09
N LYS A 172 -54.60 -8.55 30.10
CA LYS A 172 -54.25 -8.79 31.51
C LYS A 172 -54.05 -10.30 31.76
N ASP A 173 -53.01 -10.66 32.52
CA ASP A 173 -52.61 -12.05 32.84
C ASP A 173 -52.06 -12.88 31.66
N THR A 174 -51.68 -12.23 30.56
CA THR A 174 -50.93 -12.84 29.45
C THR A 174 -49.61 -12.13 29.17
N THR A 175 -48.63 -12.86 28.66
CA THR A 175 -47.29 -12.36 28.31
C THR A 175 -46.94 -12.79 26.89
N CYS A 176 -46.35 -11.88 26.12
CA CYS A 176 -45.91 -12.20 24.76
C CYS A 176 -44.65 -13.08 24.82
N GLN A 177 -44.68 -14.19 24.09
CA GLN A 177 -43.53 -15.07 23.89
C GLN A 177 -43.41 -15.41 22.41
N VAL A 178 -42.19 -15.52 21.89
CA VAL A 178 -41.94 -16.00 20.53
C VAL A 178 -41.91 -17.53 20.56
N ILE A 179 -42.94 -18.16 19.99
CA ILE A 179 -43.10 -19.62 19.92
C ILE A 179 -43.07 -20.01 18.44
N ASP A 180 -42.19 -20.95 18.07
CA ASP A 180 -41.98 -21.38 16.68
C ASP A 180 -41.68 -20.23 15.70
N GLY A 181 -40.96 -19.21 16.17
CA GLY A 181 -40.61 -18.03 15.38
C GLY A 181 -41.72 -16.99 15.23
N TRP A 182 -42.87 -17.19 15.88
CA TRP A 182 -44.01 -16.26 15.85
C TRP A 182 -44.38 -15.75 17.24
N PRO A 183 -44.62 -14.45 17.43
CA PRO A 183 -44.96 -13.89 18.72
C PRO A 183 -46.42 -14.19 19.08
N ARG A 184 -46.65 -14.77 20.26
CA ARG A 184 -47.95 -15.23 20.77
C ARG A 184 -48.16 -14.76 22.21
N CYS A 185 -49.36 -14.30 22.56
CA CYS A 185 -49.73 -14.04 23.95
C CYS A 185 -50.10 -15.35 24.65
N VAL A 186 -49.38 -15.70 25.71
CA VAL A 186 -49.63 -16.88 26.53
C VAL A 186 -49.97 -16.48 27.96
N HIS A 187 -50.84 -17.24 28.63
CA HIS A 187 -51.22 -16.92 30.01
C HIS A 187 -50.01 -17.08 30.95
N THR A 188 -49.76 -16.06 31.77
CA THR A 188 -48.64 -16.05 32.72
C THR A 188 -48.86 -17.03 33.87
N LYS A 189 -50.08 -17.55 34.03
CA LYS A 189 -50.45 -18.53 35.06
C LYS A 189 -51.12 -19.76 34.45
N MET A 190 -50.31 -20.73 34.07
CA MET A 190 -50.70 -22.14 34.12
C MET A 190 -49.44 -23.01 34.18
N SER A 191 -48.84 -23.08 35.37
CA SER A 191 -48.56 -24.42 35.85
C SER A 191 -49.90 -24.85 36.45
N PRO A 192 -50.69 -25.71 35.79
CA PRO A 192 -51.85 -26.27 36.45
C PRO A 192 -51.29 -27.07 37.62
N ARG A 193 -51.36 -26.50 38.82
CA ARG A 193 -51.14 -27.27 40.04
C ARG A 193 -52.09 -28.48 39.91
N PRO A 194 -51.62 -29.70 40.18
CA PRO A 194 -52.46 -30.89 40.06
C PRO A 194 -53.79 -30.64 40.81
N PRO A 195 -54.94 -30.93 40.18
CA PRO A 195 -56.24 -30.71 40.81
C PRO A 195 -56.30 -31.47 42.13
N SER A 196 -56.91 -30.86 43.13
CA SER A 196 -56.97 -31.35 44.50
C SER A 196 -58.43 -31.56 44.92
N CYS A 197 -58.65 -32.24 46.05
CA CYS A 197 -60.01 -32.39 46.59
C CYS A 197 -60.69 -31.07 46.97
N SER A 198 -59.92 -29.98 47.14
CA SER A 198 -60.45 -28.63 47.33
C SER A 198 -61.18 -28.11 46.09
N ASP A 199 -60.86 -28.65 44.91
CA ASP A 199 -61.38 -28.21 43.61
C ASP A 199 -62.60 -29.06 43.17
N LEU A 200 -62.99 -30.08 43.93
CA LEU A 200 -64.04 -31.05 43.58
C LEU A 200 -65.17 -31.07 44.62
N GLN A 201 -66.37 -30.64 44.23
CA GLN A 201 -67.57 -30.85 45.06
C GLN A 201 -68.16 -32.24 44.78
N CYS A 202 -68.19 -33.07 45.82
CA CYS A 202 -68.75 -34.41 45.74
C CYS A 202 -70.24 -34.44 46.10
N PRO A 203 -71.06 -35.26 45.41
CA PRO A 203 -72.48 -35.43 45.74
C PRO A 203 -72.66 -36.02 47.15
N LYS A 204 -73.87 -35.89 47.71
CA LYS A 204 -74.20 -36.44 49.04
C LYS A 204 -73.82 -37.93 49.12
N ASP A 205 -73.31 -38.34 50.28
CA ASP A 205 -72.84 -39.70 50.60
C ASP A 205 -71.58 -40.16 49.84
N THR A 206 -70.83 -39.23 49.26
CA THR A 206 -69.49 -39.47 48.73
C THR A 206 -68.47 -38.51 49.33
N SER A 207 -67.23 -38.98 49.49
CA SER A 207 -66.10 -38.16 49.93
C SER A 207 -65.01 -38.11 48.86
N CYS A 208 -64.30 -36.98 48.77
CA CYS A 208 -63.20 -36.87 47.83
C CYS A 208 -61.96 -37.60 48.34
N ARG A 209 -61.32 -38.39 47.47
CA ARG A 209 -60.03 -39.05 47.72
C ARG A 209 -59.11 -38.87 46.52
N MET A 210 -57.82 -38.68 46.80
CA MET A 210 -56.78 -38.70 45.77
C MET A 210 -56.50 -40.15 45.35
N ILE A 211 -56.70 -40.47 44.07
CA ILE A 211 -56.45 -41.79 43.48
C ILE A 211 -55.58 -41.57 42.23
N ASN A 212 -54.39 -42.16 42.21
CA ASN A 212 -53.42 -42.04 41.11
C ASN A 212 -53.07 -40.59 40.74
N GLY A 213 -52.98 -39.70 41.74
CA GLY A 213 -52.68 -38.29 41.52
C GLY A 213 -53.87 -37.43 41.07
N TRP A 214 -55.09 -37.98 41.03
CA TRP A 214 -56.31 -37.27 40.65
C TRP A 214 -57.41 -37.35 41.74
N PRO A 215 -58.14 -36.26 42.02
CA PRO A 215 -59.24 -36.28 42.98
C PRO A 215 -60.46 -37.02 42.40
N ARG A 216 -61.02 -37.97 43.16
CA ARG A 216 -62.23 -38.72 42.79
C ARG A 216 -63.20 -38.79 43.96
N CYS A 217 -64.49 -38.65 43.70
CA CYS A 217 -65.54 -38.92 44.68
C CYS A 217 -65.72 -40.44 44.83
N VAL A 218 -65.63 -40.93 46.06
CA VAL A 218 -65.85 -42.34 46.40
C VAL A 218 -66.99 -42.44 47.39
N HIS A 219 -67.84 -43.47 47.24
CA HIS A 219 -68.91 -43.74 48.17
C HIS A 219 -68.36 -44.15 49.53
N HIS A 220 -69.01 -43.67 50.60
CA HIS A 220 -68.83 -44.26 51.90
C HIS A 220 -69.34 -45.70 51.83
N LEU A 221 -68.44 -46.68 52.00
CA LEU A 221 -68.84 -48.08 52.14
C LEU A 221 -69.65 -48.19 53.43
N PRO A 222 -70.91 -48.66 53.38
CA PRO A 222 -71.71 -48.80 54.59
C PRO A 222 -71.01 -49.76 55.55
N THR A 223 -71.00 -49.42 56.83
CA THR A 223 -70.44 -50.21 57.92
C THR A 223 -71.55 -50.74 58.81
N CYS A 224 -71.21 -51.58 59.78
CA CYS A 224 -72.19 -52.02 60.78
C CYS A 224 -72.71 -50.90 61.69
N GLN A 225 -72.08 -49.72 61.69
CA GLN A 225 -72.62 -48.54 62.38
C GLN A 225 -73.81 -47.94 61.61
N ASP A 226 -73.85 -48.14 60.29
CA ASP A 226 -74.87 -47.61 59.39
C ASP A 226 -76.08 -48.56 59.25
N LEU A 227 -76.03 -49.77 59.84
CA LEU A 227 -77.03 -50.82 59.69
C LEU A 227 -77.72 -51.14 61.02
N GLN A 228 -79.01 -50.83 61.14
CA GLN A 228 -79.83 -51.28 62.28
C GLN A 228 -80.37 -52.69 62.01
N CYS A 229 -79.98 -53.65 62.85
CA CYS A 229 -80.41 -55.03 62.76
C CYS A 229 -81.65 -55.31 63.63
N PRO A 230 -82.60 -56.14 63.15
CA PRO A 230 -83.75 -56.58 63.95
C PRO A 230 -83.32 -57.39 65.17
N LYS A 231 -84.22 -57.51 66.18
CA LYS A 231 -83.98 -58.28 67.41
C LYS A 231 -83.51 -59.72 67.05
N ASP A 232 -82.54 -60.22 67.82
CA ASP A 232 -81.88 -61.54 67.66
C ASP A 232 -80.96 -61.68 66.43
N THR A 233 -80.56 -60.57 65.83
CA THR A 233 -79.47 -60.53 64.83
C THR A 233 -78.40 -59.52 65.21
N SER A 234 -77.14 -59.80 64.87
CA SER A 234 -76.01 -58.90 65.04
C SER A 234 -75.39 -58.56 63.69
N CYS A 235 -74.95 -57.32 63.53
CA CYS A 235 -74.30 -56.93 62.29
C CYS A 235 -72.88 -57.53 62.21
N ARG A 236 -72.59 -58.18 61.08
CA ARG A 236 -71.28 -58.72 60.76
C ARG A 236 -70.87 -58.27 59.36
N MET A 237 -69.61 -57.86 59.21
CA MET A 237 -69.04 -57.60 57.89
C MET A 237 -68.80 -58.93 57.16
N SER A 238 -69.38 -59.08 55.97
CA SER A 238 -69.18 -60.25 55.11
C SER A 238 -68.96 -59.81 53.67
N GLY A 239 -67.82 -60.17 53.07
CA GLY A 239 -67.50 -59.80 51.70
C GLY A 239 -67.40 -58.29 51.46
N GLY A 240 -67.00 -57.52 52.47
CA GLY A 240 -66.88 -56.06 52.38
C GLY A 240 -68.20 -55.28 52.55
N GLN A 241 -69.30 -55.95 52.86
CA GLN A 241 -70.61 -55.33 53.11
C GLN A 241 -71.19 -55.77 54.47
N PRO A 242 -71.82 -54.87 55.24
CA PRO A 242 -72.46 -55.21 56.50
C PRO A 242 -73.73 -56.05 56.27
N ARG A 243 -73.89 -57.13 57.02
CA ARG A 243 -75.08 -57.99 56.99
C ARG A 243 -75.53 -58.33 58.41
N CYS A 244 -76.84 -58.35 58.65
CA CYS A 244 -77.40 -58.89 59.89
C CYS A 244 -77.36 -60.42 59.85
N VAL A 245 -76.75 -61.03 60.85
CA VAL A 245 -76.68 -62.49 61.00
C VAL A 245 -77.25 -62.88 62.37
N HIS A 246 -77.93 -64.02 62.43
CA HIS A 246 -78.45 -64.52 63.71
C HIS A 246 -77.31 -64.85 64.67
N LEU A 247 -77.47 -64.44 65.93
CA LEU A 247 -76.60 -64.86 67.02
C LEU A 247 -76.86 -66.35 67.26
N LYS A 248 -75.85 -67.19 67.02
CA LYS A 248 -75.89 -68.62 67.36
C LYS A 248 -75.59 -68.81 68.85
#